data_AF-A0AA42ICK7-F1
#
_entry.id   AF-A0AA42ICK7-F1
#
_cell.length_a   1.000
_cell.length_b   1.000
_cell.length_c   1.000
_cell.angle_alpha   90.00
_cell.angle_beta   90.00
_cell.angle_gamma   90.00
#
_symmetry.space_group_name_H-M   'P 1'
#
loop_
_entity.id
_entity.type
_entity.pdbx_description
1 polymer ?
#
loop_
_entity_poly.entity_id
_entity_poly.type
_entity_poly.pdbx_seq_one_letter_code
_entity_poly.pdbx_strand_id
1 'polypeptide(L)'
;MVLKNLLLLTCLIVATPCVFSATVPAETFSRGNCKFYVPQIGYGWYNESISYDALTGKHKNMYAKTDQKATNGNIRTDHSSNPEGYRVRAGFVDPTTDNRFWNVSGTHYETLDSGRAVSQYTSAKDCNGKIGQIL
;
A
#
# COMPACT_ATOMS: atom_id res chain seq x y z
N MET A 1 -52.03 -9.85 -19.91
CA MET A 1 -50.79 -10.66 -20.01
C MET A 1 -49.53 -9.80 -20.25
N VAL A 2 -49.41 -8.60 -19.65
CA VAL A 2 -48.28 -7.68 -19.94
C VAL A 2 -47.40 -7.41 -18.70
N LEU A 3 -47.91 -7.70 -17.50
CA LEU A 3 -47.20 -7.42 -16.24
C LEU A 3 -46.06 -8.41 -15.91
N LYS A 4 -46.07 -9.62 -16.50
CA LYS A 4 -45.05 -10.65 -16.24
C LYS A 4 -43.71 -10.36 -16.92
N ASN A 5 -43.70 -9.64 -18.03
CA ASN A 5 -42.46 -9.34 -18.77
C ASN A 5 -41.73 -8.09 -18.25
N LEU A 6 -42.39 -7.25 -17.44
CA LEU A 6 -41.79 -6.04 -16.89
C LEU A 6 -40.90 -6.33 -15.67
N LEU A 7 -41.24 -7.38 -14.90
CA LEU A 7 -40.48 -7.83 -13.73
C LEU A 7 -39.15 -8.53 -14.10
N LEU A 8 -39.05 -9.09 -15.30
CA LEU A 8 -37.82 -9.72 -15.79
C LEU A 8 -36.77 -8.70 -16.25
N LEU A 9 -37.19 -7.50 -16.66
CA LEU A 9 -36.25 -6.45 -17.07
C LEU A 9 -35.66 -5.67 -15.89
N THR A 10 -36.40 -5.58 -14.77
CA THR A 10 -35.92 -4.94 -13.54
C THR A 10 -34.98 -5.81 -12.71
N CYS A 11 -35.00 -7.13 -12.90
CA CYS A 11 -34.02 -8.03 -12.26
C CYS A 11 -32.67 -8.10 -13.00
N LEU A 12 -32.53 -7.53 -14.20
CA LEU A 12 -31.26 -7.50 -14.93
C LEU A 12 -30.43 -6.23 -14.65
N ILE A 13 -30.89 -5.38 -13.73
CA ILE A 13 -30.05 -4.40 -13.03
C ILE A 13 -29.56 -5.08 -11.76
N VAL A 14 -29.03 -6.30 -11.91
CA VAL A 14 -28.21 -6.92 -10.88
C VAL A 14 -27.03 -5.98 -10.72
N ALA A 15 -26.95 -5.38 -9.54
CA ALA A 15 -25.78 -4.72 -9.00
C ALA A 15 -24.52 -5.49 -9.41
N THR A 16 -23.89 -5.10 -10.51
CA THR A 16 -22.49 -5.39 -10.70
C THR A 16 -21.80 -4.53 -9.65
N PRO A 17 -21.15 -5.12 -8.63
CA PRO A 17 -20.25 -4.32 -7.83
C PRO A 17 -19.26 -3.72 -8.82
N CYS A 18 -19.21 -2.39 -8.91
CA CYS A 18 -18.11 -1.68 -9.55
C CYS A 18 -16.87 -1.99 -8.73
N VAL A 19 -16.27 -3.16 -8.96
CA VAL A 19 -14.93 -3.45 -8.49
C VAL A 19 -14.03 -2.67 -9.43
N PHE A 20 -13.54 -1.53 -8.96
CA PHE A 20 -12.54 -0.77 -9.70
C PHE A 20 -11.35 -1.70 -9.95
N SER A 21 -11.06 -1.89 -11.24
CA SER A 21 -10.07 -2.85 -11.71
C SER A 21 -8.67 -2.28 -11.52
N ALA A 22 -7.74 -3.10 -11.04
CA ALA A 22 -6.33 -2.78 -10.94
C ALA A 22 -5.66 -2.80 -12.34
N THR A 23 -6.00 -1.81 -13.18
CA THR A 23 -5.47 -1.69 -14.54
C THR A 23 -4.16 -0.91 -14.61
N VAL A 24 -3.86 -0.12 -13.58
CA VAL A 24 -2.63 0.66 -13.45
C VAL A 24 -1.89 0.19 -12.20
N PRO A 25 -0.55 0.23 -12.19
CA PRO A 25 0.22 -0.09 -10.99
C PRO A 25 -0.14 0.79 -9.80
N ALA A 26 -0.12 0.22 -8.59
CA ALA A 26 -0.24 1.00 -7.36
C ALA A 26 0.93 1.99 -7.24
N GLU A 27 0.69 3.09 -6.55
CA GLU A 27 1.76 4.02 -6.23
C GLU A 27 2.64 3.42 -5.13
N THR A 28 3.95 3.39 -5.37
CA THR A 28 4.94 2.87 -4.42
C THR A 28 5.89 3.95 -3.96
N PHE A 29 6.28 3.89 -2.68
CA PHE A 29 7.42 4.65 -2.19
C PHE A 29 8.00 4.04 -0.92
N SER A 30 9.17 4.56 -0.55
CA SER A 30 9.75 4.39 0.78
C SER A 30 9.83 5.73 1.49
N ARG A 31 9.76 5.71 2.80
CA ARG A 31 10.01 6.86 3.67
C ARG A 31 11.00 6.47 4.75
N GLY A 32 12.00 7.32 4.97
CA GLY A 32 12.95 7.18 6.07
C GLY A 32 12.80 8.34 7.03
N ASN A 33 12.93 8.07 8.32
CA ASN A 33 13.07 9.09 9.36
C ASN A 33 11.93 10.13 9.32
N CYS A 34 10.69 9.68 9.08
CA CYS A 34 9.55 10.58 9.10
C CYS A 34 8.92 10.66 10.49
N LYS A 35 8.96 11.83 11.13
CA LYS A 35 8.29 12.07 12.43
C LYS A 35 6.89 12.64 12.23
N PHE A 36 5.86 11.83 12.44
CA PHE A 36 4.48 12.30 12.36
C PHE A 36 3.54 11.33 13.09
N TYR A 37 2.27 11.71 13.20
CA TYR A 37 1.23 10.88 13.81
C TYR A 37 0.39 10.23 12.72
N VAL A 38 0.15 8.92 12.84
CA VAL A 38 -0.82 8.19 12.01
C VAL A 38 -1.95 7.70 12.92
N PRO A 39 -3.21 8.04 12.63
CA PRO A 39 -4.35 7.51 13.35
C PRO A 39 -4.29 5.97 13.42
N GLN A 40 -4.65 5.40 14.58
CA GLN A 40 -4.65 3.95 14.85
C GLN A 40 -3.27 3.27 14.94
N ILE A 41 -2.17 3.92 14.52
CA ILE A 41 -0.81 3.39 14.66
C ILE A 41 -0.05 4.12 15.78
N GLY A 42 -0.13 5.45 15.84
CA GLY A 42 0.51 6.25 16.90
C GLY A 42 1.44 7.35 16.39
N TYR A 43 2.34 7.81 17.26
CA TYR A 43 3.32 8.86 16.98
C TYR A 43 4.73 8.31 17.11
N GLY A 44 5.59 8.55 16.12
CA GLY A 44 6.95 8.04 16.12
C GLY A 44 7.73 8.40 14.86
N TRP A 45 8.90 7.77 14.71
CA TRP A 45 9.71 7.83 13.50
C TRP A 45 9.36 6.65 12.59
N TYR A 46 8.74 6.94 11.46
CA TYR A 46 8.30 5.94 10.49
C TYR A 46 9.39 5.70 9.46
N ASN A 47 9.79 4.43 9.36
CA ASN A 47 10.79 3.92 8.43
C ASN A 47 10.16 2.76 7.67
N GLU A 48 9.71 2.99 6.44
CA GLU A 48 8.75 2.08 5.79
C GLU A 48 8.79 2.09 4.27
N SER A 49 8.28 1.02 3.68
CA SER A 49 7.98 0.88 2.26
C SER A 49 6.50 0.55 2.09
N ILE A 50 5.82 1.32 1.25
CA ILE A 50 4.36 1.27 1.13
C ILE A 50 3.96 1.28 -0.34
N SER A 51 3.05 0.39 -0.71
CA SER A 51 2.32 0.42 -1.98
C SER A 51 0.86 0.74 -1.69
N TYR A 52 0.25 1.64 -2.46
CA TYR A 52 -1.16 1.97 -2.28
C TYR A 52 -1.81 2.47 -3.56
N ASP A 53 -3.10 2.23 -3.68
CA ASP A 53 -3.99 2.78 -4.69
C ASP A 53 -5.17 3.47 -3.99
N ALA A 54 -5.21 4.79 -4.06
CA ALA A 54 -6.26 5.61 -3.44
C ALA A 54 -7.60 5.54 -4.19
N LEU A 55 -7.61 5.05 -5.44
CA LEU A 55 -8.81 5.01 -6.30
C LEU A 55 -9.60 3.70 -6.18
N THR A 56 -9.36 2.93 -5.11
CA THR A 56 -10.05 1.66 -4.77
C THR A 56 -9.80 0.48 -5.71
N GLY A 57 -8.75 0.53 -6.54
CA GLY A 57 -8.28 -0.63 -7.29
C GLY A 57 -7.97 -1.79 -6.35
N LYS A 58 -8.62 -2.94 -6.56
CA LYS A 58 -8.25 -4.17 -5.84
C LYS A 58 -7.15 -4.87 -6.62
N HIS A 59 -5.94 -4.78 -6.11
CA HIS A 59 -4.77 -5.43 -6.67
C HIS A 59 -4.67 -6.86 -6.13
N LYS A 60 -4.14 -7.77 -6.95
CA LYS A 60 -3.89 -9.14 -6.54
C LYS A 60 -2.44 -9.29 -6.08
N ASN A 61 -2.22 -10.09 -5.05
CA ASN A 61 -0.88 -10.41 -4.55
C ASN A 61 -0.03 -9.17 -4.21
N MET A 62 -0.62 -8.11 -3.66
CA MET A 62 0.19 -6.97 -3.23
C MET A 62 1.16 -7.42 -2.15
N TYR A 63 2.40 -6.99 -2.28
CA TYR A 63 3.48 -7.31 -1.36
C TYR A 63 4.45 -6.14 -1.28
N ALA A 64 4.88 -5.83 -0.06
CA ALA A 64 5.98 -4.91 0.18
C ALA A 64 6.97 -5.57 1.14
N LYS A 65 8.25 -5.39 0.83
CA LYS A 65 9.38 -5.67 1.71
C LYS A 65 10.12 -4.37 1.94
N THR A 66 10.56 -4.14 3.17
CA THR A 66 11.48 -3.05 3.49
C THR A 66 12.76 -3.60 4.10
N ASP A 67 13.90 -3.13 3.60
CA ASP A 67 15.23 -3.38 4.17
C ASP A 67 15.78 -2.04 4.68
N GLN A 68 16.25 -2.02 5.93
CA GLN A 68 16.66 -0.79 6.62
C GLN A 68 18.05 -0.93 7.16
N LYS A 69 18.88 0.10 6.92
CA LYS A 69 20.24 0.18 7.45
C LYS A 69 20.45 1.52 8.15
N ALA A 70 20.71 1.46 9.45
CA ALA A 70 21.02 2.64 10.25
C ALA A 70 22.46 3.10 10.05
N THR A 71 22.71 4.39 10.34
CA THR A 71 24.06 4.99 10.34
C THR A 71 25.04 4.29 11.27
N ASN A 72 24.58 3.71 12.37
CA ASN A 72 25.40 2.94 13.31
C ASN A 72 25.56 1.45 12.92
N GLY A 73 25.16 1.07 11.71
CA GLY A 73 25.35 -0.28 11.18
C GLY A 73 24.23 -1.28 11.50
N ASN A 74 23.24 -0.92 12.31
CA ASN A 74 22.08 -1.80 12.55
C ASN A 74 21.32 -2.05 11.24
N ILE A 75 20.90 -3.30 11.04
CA ILE A 75 20.12 -3.72 9.87
C ILE A 75 18.88 -4.44 10.37
N ARG A 76 17.75 -4.16 9.72
CA ARG A 76 16.49 -4.88 9.94
C ARG A 76 15.66 -4.92 8.67
N THR A 77 14.76 -5.89 8.62
CA THR A 77 13.88 -6.13 7.48
C THR A 77 12.48 -6.42 7.99
N ASP A 78 11.48 -5.94 7.27
CA ASP A 78 10.08 -6.30 7.49
C ASP A 78 9.39 -6.52 6.15
N HIS A 79 8.27 -7.24 6.15
CA HIS A 79 7.46 -7.46 4.98
C HIS A 79 5.98 -7.64 5.34
N SER A 80 5.12 -7.28 4.40
CA SER A 80 3.68 -7.50 4.50
C SER A 80 3.13 -7.85 3.13
N SER A 81 1.98 -8.53 3.12
CA SER A 81 1.19 -8.78 1.92
C SER A 81 -0.26 -8.40 2.14
N ASN A 82 -0.94 -8.06 1.05
CA ASN A 82 -2.38 -7.90 1.01
C ASN A 82 -2.89 -8.57 -0.29
N PRO A 83 -3.28 -9.85 -0.25
CA PRO A 83 -3.60 -10.63 -1.45
C PRO A 83 -4.74 -10.07 -2.30
N GLU A 84 -5.69 -9.38 -1.68
CA GLU A 84 -6.83 -8.73 -2.36
C GLU A 84 -7.06 -7.34 -1.77
N GLY A 85 -6.08 -6.45 -1.96
CA GLY A 85 -6.03 -5.17 -1.29
C GLY A 85 -5.78 -3.99 -2.21
N TYR A 86 -5.88 -2.80 -1.63
CA TYR A 86 -5.50 -1.54 -2.26
C TYR A 86 -4.28 -0.91 -1.56
N ARG A 87 -3.76 -1.55 -0.50
CA ARG A 87 -2.63 -1.04 0.29
C ARG A 87 -1.87 -2.18 0.95
N VAL A 88 -0.55 -2.02 0.97
CA VAL A 88 0.36 -2.83 1.79
C VAL A 88 1.46 -1.93 2.37
N ARG A 89 1.82 -2.16 3.63
CA ARG A 89 2.80 -1.39 4.39
C ARG A 89 3.75 -2.35 5.07
N ALA A 90 5.05 -2.16 4.88
CA ALA A 90 6.10 -2.91 5.57
C ALA A 90 7.08 -1.94 6.21
N GLY A 91 7.38 -2.13 7.50
CA GLY A 91 8.35 -1.32 8.22
C GLY A 91 8.05 -1.12 9.69
N PHE A 92 8.78 -0.16 10.25
CA PHE A 92 8.89 0.04 11.68
C PHE A 92 8.52 1.47 12.05
N VAL A 93 7.94 1.59 13.24
CA VAL A 93 7.71 2.87 13.91
C VAL A 93 8.58 2.88 15.17
N ASP A 94 9.62 3.69 15.15
CA ASP A 94 10.52 3.84 16.29
C ASP A 94 9.99 4.92 17.24
N PRO A 95 10.26 4.81 18.56
CA PRO A 95 9.91 5.84 19.51
C PRO A 95 10.64 7.15 19.17
N THR A 96 10.06 8.28 19.57
CA THR A 96 10.63 9.60 19.27
C THR A 96 11.98 9.87 19.91
N THR A 97 12.39 9.04 20.88
CA THR A 97 13.70 9.03 21.54
C THR A 97 14.76 8.26 20.76
N ASP A 98 14.41 7.58 19.67
CA ASP A 98 15.37 6.92 18.79
C ASP A 98 16.17 7.97 18.01
N ASN A 99 17.49 7.89 18.10
CA ASN A 99 18.43 8.80 17.45
C ASN A 99 19.12 8.17 16.23
N ARG A 100 18.76 6.93 15.87
CA ARG A 100 19.28 6.26 14.68
C ARG A 100 18.63 6.86 13.44
N PHE A 101 19.45 7.13 12.44
CA PHE A 101 18.99 7.56 11.13
C PHE A 101 19.06 6.39 10.15
N TRP A 102 17.93 6.07 9.53
CA TRP A 102 17.77 4.87 8.72
C TRP A 102 17.77 5.20 7.22
N ASN A 103 18.52 4.41 6.45
CA ASN A 103 18.32 4.30 5.01
C ASN A 103 17.32 3.17 4.76
N VAL A 104 16.23 3.48 4.08
CA VAL A 104 15.12 2.55 3.84
C VAL A 104 15.09 2.21 2.35
N SER A 105 15.07 0.91 2.04
CA SER A 105 14.93 0.38 0.68
C SER A 105 13.69 -0.50 0.62
N GLY A 106 12.86 -0.32 -0.40
CA GLY A 106 11.61 -1.05 -0.58
C GLY A 106 11.57 -1.85 -1.86
N THR A 107 11.11 -3.10 -1.76
CA THR A 107 10.73 -3.93 -2.91
C THR A 107 9.22 -4.14 -2.88
N HIS A 108 8.57 -3.83 -3.98
CA HIS A 108 7.12 -3.89 -4.13
C HIS A 108 6.77 -4.86 -5.25
N TYR A 109 5.70 -5.62 -5.05
CA TYR A 109 5.17 -6.56 -6.03
C TYR A 109 3.64 -6.53 -6.01
N GLU A 110 3.04 -6.65 -7.19
CA GLU A 110 1.60 -6.82 -7.36
C GLU A 110 1.30 -7.52 -8.69
N THR A 111 0.08 -8.01 -8.83
CA THR A 111 -0.48 -8.54 -10.07
C THR A 111 -1.72 -7.74 -10.44
N LEU A 112 -1.69 -7.17 -11.64
CA LEU A 112 -2.82 -6.44 -12.22
C LEU A 112 -3.90 -7.40 -12.71
N ASP A 113 -5.10 -6.89 -12.96
CA ASP A 113 -6.23 -7.72 -13.40
C ASP A 113 -6.01 -8.42 -14.75
N SER A 114 -5.13 -7.87 -15.59
CA SER A 114 -4.68 -8.50 -16.83
C SER A 114 -3.78 -9.74 -16.60
N GLY A 115 -3.44 -10.05 -15.34
CA GLY A 115 -2.45 -11.07 -14.98
C GLY A 115 -1.00 -10.57 -15.07
N ARG A 116 -0.78 -9.31 -15.45
CA ARG A 116 0.56 -8.72 -15.50
C ARG A 116 1.13 -8.55 -14.09
N ALA A 117 2.25 -9.22 -13.82
CA ALA A 117 3.06 -8.98 -12.64
C ALA A 117 3.84 -7.66 -12.78
N VAL A 118 3.86 -6.86 -11.72
CA VAL A 118 4.59 -5.60 -11.63
C VAL A 118 5.53 -5.66 -10.43
N SER A 119 6.76 -5.19 -10.60
CA SER A 119 7.72 -5.04 -9.53
C SER A 119 8.36 -3.67 -9.57
N GLN A 120 8.50 -3.05 -8.40
CA GLN A 120 9.07 -1.71 -8.26
C GLN A 120 10.03 -1.67 -7.07
N TYR A 121 11.05 -0.83 -7.20
CA TYR A 121 12.05 -0.61 -6.16
C TYR A 121 12.04 0.86 -5.77
N THR A 122 12.13 1.12 -4.47
CA THR A 122 12.09 2.47 -3.91
C THR A 122 13.16 2.61 -2.86
N SER A 123 13.61 3.83 -2.58
CA SER A 123 14.49 4.08 -1.44
C SER A 123 14.25 5.47 -0.89
N ALA A 124 14.56 5.65 0.40
CA ALA A 124 14.52 6.93 1.07
C ALA A 124 15.54 6.97 2.20
N LYS A 125 16.25 8.09 2.28
CA LYS A 125 17.09 8.44 3.44
C LYS A 125 16.39 9.48 4.33
N ASP A 126 15.43 10.20 3.76
CA ASP A 126 14.79 11.35 4.39
C ASP A 126 13.28 11.18 4.32
N CYS A 127 12.58 12.07 5.02
CA CYS A 127 11.13 11.99 5.06
C CYS A 127 10.50 12.41 3.72
N ASN A 128 10.03 11.43 2.96
CA ASN A 128 9.25 11.64 1.73
C ASN A 128 7.79 11.20 1.95
N GLY A 129 7.13 11.80 2.95
CA GLY A 129 5.75 11.47 3.28
C GLY A 129 4.78 11.96 2.20
N LYS A 130 4.00 11.04 1.61
CA LYS A 130 2.86 11.40 0.75
C LYS A 130 1.57 11.39 1.55
N ILE A 131 0.83 12.51 1.52
CA ILE A 131 -0.39 12.73 2.32
C ILE A 131 -1.48 11.69 1.98
N GLY A 132 -1.56 11.23 0.72
CA GLY A 132 -2.54 10.25 0.26
C GLY A 132 -2.49 8.87 0.95
N GLN A 133 -1.46 8.61 1.76
CA GLN A 133 -1.32 7.36 2.50
C GLN A 133 -1.91 7.36 3.92
N ILE A 134 -2.30 8.51 4.43
CA ILE A 134 -2.83 8.63 5.79
C ILE A 134 -4.35 8.35 5.82
N LEU A 135 -5.01 8.41 4.65
CA LEU A 135 -6.44 8.16 4.46
C LEU A 135 -6.75 6.68 4.24
#